data_AF-A0A0N4XLI7-F1
#
_entry.id   AF-A0A0N4XLI7-F1
#
_cell.length_a   1.000
_cell.length_b   1.000
_cell.length_c   1.000
_cell.angle_alpha   90.00
_cell.angle_beta   90.00
_cell.angle_gamma   90.00
#
_symmetry.space_group_name_H-M   'P 1'
#
loop_
_entity.id
_entity.type
_entity.pdbx_description
1 polymer ?
#
loop_
_entity_poly.entity_id
_entity_poly.type
_entity_poly.pdbx_seq_one_letter_code
_entity_poly.pdbx_strand_id
1 'polypeptide(L)' 'MCGGGSIPLETAMAFSGCIAVGADVNTKALERCVVNLEHCSGELSKSGSVVQFLACDATNLPLADNSISAIVADLPYVLR' A
#
# COMPACT_ATOMS: atom_id res chain seq x y z
N MET A 1 -7.20 1.80 -2.26
CA MET A 1 -7.27 1.25 -3.64
C MET A 1 -5.85 1.20 -4.18
N CYS A 2 -5.01 0.31 -3.64
CA CYS A 2 -3.59 0.26 -3.97
C CYS A 2 -3.24 -0.61 -5.19
N GLY A 3 -4.21 -1.33 -5.77
CA GLY A 3 -3.97 -2.20 -6.92
C GLY A 3 -2.85 -3.21 -6.64
N GLY A 4 -1.80 -3.21 -7.47
CA GLY A 4 -0.63 -4.08 -7.31
C GLY A 4 0.40 -3.62 -6.25
N GLY A 5 0.14 -2.52 -5.53
CA GLY A 5 0.95 -2.10 -4.39
C GLY A 5 2.16 -1.23 -4.74
N SER A 6 2.28 -0.74 -5.97
CA SER A 6 3.45 0.07 -6.40
C SER A 6 3.65 1.32 -5.54
N ILE A 7 2.60 2.13 -5.32
CA ILE A 7 2.68 3.36 -4.51
C ILE A 7 3.21 3.09 -3.08
N PRO A 8 2.63 2.18 -2.27
CA PRO A 8 3.16 1.91 -0.93
C PRO A 8 4.57 1.30 -0.93
N LEU A 9 4.91 0.45 -1.91
CA LEU A 9 6.27 -0.11 -2.04
C LEU A 9 7.29 0.98 -2.35
N GLU A 10 7.04 1.81 -3.35
CA GLU A 10 7.90 2.91 -3.74
C GLU A 10 8.03 3.94 -2.61
N THR A 11 6.94 4.24 -1.89
CA THR A 11 6.97 5.11 -0.71
C THR A 11 7.93 4.56 0.33
N ALA A 12 7.82 3.28 0.69
CA ALA A 12 8.68 2.68 1.70
C ALA A 12 10.16 2.63 1.26
N MET A 13 10.43 2.40 -0.03
CA MET A 13 11.80 2.42 -0.56
C MET A 13 12.39 3.83 -0.64
N ALA A 14 11.56 4.85 -0.95
CA ALA A 14 12.01 6.23 -1.13
C ALA A 14 12.16 7.01 0.18
N PHE A 15 11.35 6.70 1.20
CA PHE A 15 11.37 7.37 2.49
C PHE A 15 11.78 6.39 3.59
N SER A 16 12.85 6.70 4.32
CA SER A 16 13.37 5.84 5.40
C SER A 16 12.55 5.94 6.68
N GLY A 17 12.37 4.82 7.38
CA GLY A 17 11.73 4.76 8.70
C GLY A 17 10.24 5.10 8.69
N CYS A 18 9.53 4.87 7.58
CA CYS A 18 8.10 5.09 7.48
C CYS A 18 7.29 3.78 7.54
N ILE A 19 5.98 3.92 7.75
CA ILE A 19 5.01 2.83 7.62
C ILE A 19 4.15 3.16 6.41
N ALA A 20 4.25 2.34 5.36
CA ALA A 20 3.42 2.43 4.17
C ALA A 20 2.33 1.35 4.22
N VAL A 21 1.07 1.77 4.13
CA VAL A 21 -0.07 0.86 4.12
C VAL A 21 -0.73 0.86 2.75
N GLY A 22 -0.76 -0.28 2.09
CA GLY A 22 -1.55 -0.52 0.89
C GLY A 22 -2.88 -1.17 1.23
N ALA A 23 -4.00 -0.55 0.86
CA ALA A 23 -5.33 -1.11 1.08
C ALA A 23 -6.07 -1.32 -0.24
N ASP A 24 -6.66 -2.50 -0.44
CA ASP A 24 -7.52 -2.77 -1.60
C ASP A 24 -8.65 -3.76 -1.25
N VAL A 25 -9.74 -3.70 -2.01
CA VAL A 25 -10.85 -4.67 -1.89
C VAL A 25 -10.61 -5.89 -2.77
N ASN A 26 -9.79 -5.76 -3.81
CA ASN A 26 -9.49 -6.84 -4.74
C ASN A 26 -8.40 -7.76 -4.20
N THR A 27 -8.79 -8.93 -3.70
CA THR A 27 -7.88 -9.93 -3.12
C THR A 27 -6.81 -10.41 -4.09
N LYS A 28 -7.10 -10.56 -5.39
CA LYS A 28 -6.09 -10.92 -6.41
C LYS A 28 -5.03 -9.83 -6.59
N ALA A 29 -5.42 -8.58 -6.41
CA ALA A 29 -4.48 -7.47 -6.44
C ALA A 29 -3.55 -7.52 -5.20
N LEU A 30 -4.10 -7.86 -4.03
CA LEU A 30 -3.32 -8.06 -2.80
C LEU A 30 -2.39 -9.27 -2.86
N GLU A 31 -2.79 -10.37 -3.49
CA GLU A 31 -1.90 -11.51 -3.77
C GLU A 31 -0.67 -11.07 -4.56
N ARG A 32 -0.86 -10.23 -5.59
CA ARG A 32 0.25 -9.63 -6.33
C ARG A 32 1.08 -8.68 -5.47
N CYS A 33 0.46 -7.95 -4.54
CA CYS A 33 1.19 -7.11 -3.60
C CYS A 33 2.17 -7.91 -2.74
N VAL A 34 1.77 -9.11 -2.27
CA VAL A 34 2.66 -10.00 -1.50
C VAL A 34 3.86 -10.44 -2.32
N VAL A 35 3.62 -10.89 -3.56
CA VAL A 35 4.72 -11.28 -4.47
C VAL A 35 5.65 -10.09 -4.75
N ASN A 36 5.10 -8.90 -5.00
CA ASN A 36 5.90 -7.70 -5.21
C ASN A 36 6.70 -7.29 -3.97
N LEU A 37 6.13 -7.46 -2.77
CA LEU A 37 6.82 -7.21 -1.51
C LEU A 37 8.05 -8.09 -1.36
N GLU A 38 7.92 -9.39 -1.65
CA GLU A 38 9.04 -10.34 -1.62
C GLU A 38 10.15 -9.92 -2.59
N HIS A 39 9.79 -9.52 -3.82
CA HIS A 39 10.74 -9.02 -4.81
C HIS A 39 11.45 -7.72 -4.38
N CYS A 40 10.78 -6.85 -3.62
CA CYS A 40 11.35 -5.60 -3.13
C CYS A 40 12.05 -5.71 -1.76
N SER A 41 12.06 -6.89 -1.13
CA SER A 41 12.57 -7.10 0.24
C SER A 41 14.00 -6.58 0.47
N GLY A 42 14.88 -6.73 -0.52
CA GLY A 42 16.24 -6.20 -0.49
C GLY A 42 16.30 -4.68 -0.34
N GLU A 43 15.56 -3.93 -1.15
CA GLU A 43 15.54 -2.46 -1.07
C GLU A 43 14.80 -1.97 0.18
N LEU A 44 13.72 -2.64 0.56
CA LEU A 44 12.97 -2.32 1.78
C LEU A 44 13.85 -2.45 3.03
N SER A 45 14.68 -3.48 3.11
CA SER A 45 15.61 -3.66 4.25
C SER A 45 16.60 -2.50 4.41
N LYS A 46 16.98 -1.81 3.33
CA LYS A 46 17.88 -0.65 3.37
C LYS A 46 17.19 0.60 3.89
N SER A 47 15.90 0.75 3.58
CA SER A 47 15.10 1.91 4.00
C SER A 47 14.74 1.88 5.49
N GLY A 48 14.69 0.69 6.10
CA GLY A 48 14.16 0.50 7.46
C GLY A 48 12.65 0.76 7.57
N SER A 49 11.95 0.91 6.44
CA SER A 49 10.51 1.13 6.38
C SER A 49 9.74 -0.18 6.38
N VAL A 50 8.48 -0.10 6.78
CA VAL A 50 7.56 -1.24 6.84
C VAL A 50 6.46 -1.04 5.82
N VAL A 51 6.15 -2.10 5.06
CA VAL A 51 5.00 -2.13 4.14
C VAL A 51 4.00 -3.15 4.64
N GLN A 52 2.73 -2.77 4.74
CA GLN A 52 1.65 -3.68 5.07
C GLN A 52 0.51 -3.57 4.06
N PHE A 53 -0.01 -4.73 3.64
CA PHE A 53 -1.16 -4.81 2.76
C PHE A 53 -2.40 -5.28 3.53
N LEU A 54 -3.52 -4.59 3.30
CA LEU A 54 -4.78 -4.82 3.99
C LEU A 54 -5.92 -5.01 2.98
N ALA A 55 -6.70 -6.08 3.17
CA ALA A 55 -8.00 -6.22 2.52
C ALA A 55 -9.00 -5.25 3.15
N CYS A 56 -9.40 -4.22 2.41
CA CYS A 56 -10.20 -3.13 2.95
C CYS A 56 -11.02 -2.44 1.86
N ASP A 57 -12.28 -2.15 2.18
CA ASP A 57 -13.13 -1.26 1.41
C ASP A 57 -12.73 0.20 1.72
N ALA A 58 -12.34 0.94 0.69
CA ALA A 58 -11.93 2.34 0.83
C ALA A 58 -13.06 3.28 1.30
N THR A 59 -14.32 2.86 1.19
CA THR A 59 -15.48 3.60 1.73
C THR A 59 -15.67 3.40 3.23
N ASN A 60 -14.95 2.44 3.83
CA ASN A 60 -15.02 2.09 5.25
C ASN A 60 -13.63 1.78 5.82
N LEU A 61 -12.74 2.80 5.81
CA LEU A 61 -11.37 2.67 6.31
C LEU A 61 -11.35 2.45 7.85
N PRO A 62 -10.53 1.53 8.38
CA PRO A 62 -10.46 1.21 9.81
C PRO A 62 -9.59 2.21 10.60
N LEU A 63 -9.82 3.51 10.39
CA LEU A 63 -9.03 4.59 10.99
C LEU A 63 -9.91 5.61 11.75
N ALA A 64 -11.13 5.21 12.16
CA ALA A 64 -12.10 6.11 12.78
C ALA A 64 -11.56 6.90 13.98
N ASP A 65 -10.74 6.24 14.82
CA ASP A 65 -10.13 6.84 16.01
C ASP A 65 -8.60 7.01 15.86
N ASN A 66 -8.08 6.94 14.64
CA ASN A 66 -6.65 7.02 14.33
C ASN A 66 -6.37 8.11 13.29
N SER A 67 -5.10 8.36 13.01
CA SER A 67 -4.69 9.33 12.00
C SER A 67 -3.57 8.77 11.11
N ILE A 68 -3.47 9.31 9.91
CA ILE A 68 -2.39 9.04 8.96
C ILE A 68 -1.88 10.36 8.41
N SER A 69 -0.59 10.41 8.09
CA SER A 69 0.05 11.65 7.64
C SER A 69 -0.34 12.05 6.21
N ALA A 70 -0.64 11.08 5.35
CA ALA A 70 -1.02 11.31 3.96
C ALA A 70 -1.84 10.15 3.38
N ILE A 71 -2.66 10.45 2.38
CA ILE A 71 -3.37 9.47 1.54
C ILE A 71 -2.93 9.70 0.10
N VAL A 72 -2.54 8.62 -0.58
CA VAL A 72 -2.21 8.62 -2.01
C VAL A 72 -2.99 7.51 -2.69
N ALA A 73 -3.68 7.85 -3.78
CA ALA A 73 -4.44 6.88 -4.57
C ALA A 73 -4.48 7.29 -6.04
N ASP A 74 -4.27 6.31 -6.92
CA ASP A 74 -4.69 6.40 -8.32
C ASP A 74 -6.08 5.76 -8.41
N LEU A 75 -7.10 6.61 -8.44
CA LEU A 75 -8.49 6.15 -8.38
C LEU A 75 -8.94 5.61 -9.75
N PRO A 76 -9.80 4.58 -9.78
CA PRO A 76 -10.28 4.04 -11.03
C PRO A 76 -11.04 5.11 -11.81
N TYR A 77 -10.66 5.28 -13.07
CA TYR A 77 -11.40 6.09 -14.01
C TYR A 77 -12.63 5.31 -14.47
N VAL A 78 -13.80 5.94 -14.41
CA VAL A 78 -15.01 5.38 -15.02
C VAL A 78 -14.90 5.59 -16.53
N LEU A 79 -14.62 4.52 -17.28
CA LEU A 79 -14.80 4.52 -18.72
C LEU A 79 -16.30 4.43 -18.99
N ARG A 80 -16.89 5.54 -19.46
CA ARG A 80 -18.21 5.53 -20.12
C ARG A 80 -18.04 5.19 -21.59
#